data_AF-A0A812F4Q4-F1
#
_entry.id   AF-A0A812F4Q4-F1
#
_cell.length_a   1.000
_cell.length_b   1.000
_cell.length_c   1.000
_cell.angle_alpha   90.00
_cell.angle_beta   90.00
_cell.angle_gamma   90.00
#
_symmetry.space_group_name_H-M   'P 1'
#
loop_
_entity.id
_entity.type
_entity.pdbx_description
1 polymer ?
#
loop_
_entity_poly.entity_id
_entity_poly.type
_entity_poly.pdbx_seq_one_letter_code
_entity_poly.pdbx_strand_id
1 'polypeptide(L)' 'MVEVVITTLAMFFFAALLEIGGGYLVWKWLREHKGKIFGFVGGAILFAMA' A
#
# COMPACT_ATOMS: atom_id res chain seq x y z
N MET A 1 21.52 -12.57 -14.45
CA MET A 1 20.38 -13.47 -14.15
C MET A 1 19.92 -13.34 -12.70
N VAL A 2 20.80 -13.47 -11.70
CA VAL A 2 20.44 -13.36 -10.27
C VAL A 2 19.99 -11.94 -9.86
N GLU A 3 20.66 -10.90 -10.35
CA GLU A 3 20.31 -9.50 -10.02
C GLU A 3 18.86 -9.16 -10.39
N VAL A 4 18.41 -9.57 -11.58
CA VAL A 4 17.04 -9.35 -12.05
C VAL A 4 16.02 -10.03 -11.14
N VAL A 5 16.31 -11.24 -10.66
CA VAL A 5 15.43 -12.01 -9.76
C VAL A 5 15.28 -11.32 -8.40
N ILE A 6 16.38 -10.78 -7.86
CA ILE A 6 16.34 -10.05 -6.59
C ILE A 6 15.55 -8.74 -6.74
N THR A 7 15.77 -8.00 -7.83
CA THR A 7 15.03 -6.75 -8.09
C THR A 7 13.53 -7.00 -8.25
N THR A 8 13.12 -8.02 -9.01
CA THR A 8 11.69 -8.33 -9.19
C THR A 8 11.05 -8.80 -7.89
N LEU A 9 11.73 -9.65 -7.10
CA LEU A 9 11.23 -10.06 -5.77
C LEU A 9 11.05 -8.85 -4.83
N ALA A 10 12.03 -7.94 -4.80
CA ALA A 10 11.95 -6.74 -3.97
C ALA A 10 10.79 -5.84 -4.42
N MET A 11 10.62 -5.63 -5.73
CA MET A 11 9.51 -4.86 -6.28
C MET A 11 8.16 -5.48 -5.96
N PHE A 12 8.03 -6.81 -6.07
CA PHE A 12 6.80 -7.52 -5.75
C PHE A 12 6.45 -7.45 -4.26
N PHE A 13 7.46 -7.55 -3.40
CA PHE A 13 7.29 -7.43 -1.96
C PHE A 13 6.85 -6.02 -1.55
N PHE A 14 7.48 -4.98 -2.11
CA PHE A 14 7.05 -3.60 -1.92
C PHE A 14 5.64 -3.36 -2.45
N ALA A 15 5.30 -3.97 -3.59
CA ALA A 15 3.97 -3.88 -4.16
C ALA A 15 2.90 -4.44 -3.21
N ALA A 16 3.11 -5.67 -2.73
CA ALA A 16 2.22 -6.32 -1.77
C ALA A 16 2.12 -5.55 -0.44
N LEU A 17 3.23 -4.99 0.05
CA LEU A 17 3.24 -4.20 1.28
C LEU A 17 2.41 -2.91 1.14
N LEU A 18 2.50 -2.23 0.01
CA LEU A 18 1.75 -1.01 -0.28
C LEU A 18 0.26 -1.31 -0.52
N GLU A 19 -0.07 -2.43 -1.14
CA GLU A 19 -1.46 -2.87 -1.36
C GLU A 19 -2.17 -3.19 -0.03
N ILE A 20 -1.55 -4.02 0.81
CA ILE A 20 -2.09 -4.36 2.14
C ILE A 20 -2.04 -3.14 3.07
N GLY A 21 -0.95 -2.36 3.03
CA GLY A 21 -0.76 -1.17 3.84
C GLY A 21 -1.74 -0.04 3.49
N GLY A 22 -2.01 0.18 2.20
CA GLY A 22 -3.01 1.12 1.70
C GLY A 22 -4.42 0.74 2.17
N GLY A 23 -4.78 -0.54 2.05
CA GLY A 23 -6.05 -1.07 2.58
C GLY A 23 -6.18 -0.92 4.09
N TYR A 24 -5.11 -1.18 4.84
CA TYR A 24 -5.10 -0.99 6.28
C TYR A 24 -5.28 0.48 6.69
N LEU A 25 -4.66 1.42 5.98
CA LEU A 25 -4.81 2.86 6.21
C LEU A 25 -6.25 3.33 5.95
N VAL A 26 -6.89 2.84 4.87
CA VAL A 26 -8.31 3.09 4.58
C VAL A 26 -9.20 2.48 5.67
N TRP A 27 -8.93 1.25 6.10
CA TRP A 27 -9.71 0.58 7.13
C TRP A 27 -9.59 1.29 8.49
N LYS A 28 -8.38 1.75 8.83
CA LYS A 28 -8.12 2.57 10.02
C LYS A 28 -8.89 3.88 9.97
N TRP A 29 -8.92 4.54 8.82
CA TRP A 29 -9.71 5.75 8.62
C TRP A 29 -11.22 5.49 8.80
N LEU A 30 -11.74 4.42 8.21
CA LEU A 30 -13.15 4.05 8.29
C LEU A 30 -13.58 3.72 9.74
N ARG A 31 -12.69 3.11 10.53
CA ARG A 31 -13.00 2.68 11.92
C ARG A 31 -12.80 3.77 12.97
N GLU A 32 -11.77 4.59 12.86
CA GLU A 32 -11.43 5.54 13.93
C GLU A 32 -11.87 6.98 13.66
N HIS A 33 -12.35 7.33 12.45
CA HIS A 33 -12.57 8.73 12.00
C HIS A 33 -11.36 9.67 12.23
N LYS A 34 -10.20 9.14 12.65
CA LYS A 34 -9.00 9.89 12.94
C LYS A 34 -8.33 10.31 11.64
N GLY A 35 -8.57 11.56 11.28
CA GLY A 35 -7.87 12.27 10.20
C GLY A 35 -8.24 11.77 8.81
N LYS A 36 -9.01 12.58 8.07
CA LYS A 36 -9.32 12.38 6.64
C LYS A 36 -8.07 12.12 5.78
N ILE A 37 -6.90 12.57 6.24
CA ILE A 37 -5.59 12.37 5.60
C ILE A 37 -5.20 10.89 5.53
N PHE A 38 -5.44 10.08 6.56
CA PHE A 38 -5.06 8.66 6.53
C PHE A 38 -5.90 7.86 5.54
N GLY A 39 -7.19 8.19 5.41
CA GLY A 39 -8.08 7.59 4.42
C GLY A 39 -7.76 8.05 3.00
N PHE A 40 -7.43 9.33 2.81
CA PHE A 40 -7.05 9.86 1.51
C PHE A 40 -5.72 9.30 1.03
N VAL A 41 -4.71 9.23 1.91
CA VAL A 41 -3.39 8.64 1.59
C VAL A 41 -3.52 7.13 1.36
N GLY A 42 -4.25 6.41 2.23
CA GLY A 42 -4.49 4.98 2.04
C GLY A 42 -5.25 4.67 0.75
N GLY A 43 -6.28 5.46 0.43
CA GLY A 43 -7.08 5.32 -0.78
C GLY A 43 -6.30 5.70 -2.04
N ALA A 44 -5.48 6.75 -1.99
CA ALA A 44 -4.60 7.12 -3.09
C ALA A 44 -3.54 6.05 -3.37
N ILE A 45 -2.96 5.43 -2.32
CA ILE A 45 -2.02 4.31 -2.47
C ILE A 45 -2.73 3.10 -3.08
N LEU A 46 -3.93 2.76 -2.61
CA LEU A 46 -4.73 1.69 -3.17
C LEU A 46 -5.08 1.94 -4.64
N PHE A 47 -5.49 3.16 -4.99
CA PHE A 47 -5.91 3.50 -6.36
C PHE A 47 -4.73 3.69 -7.32
N ALA A 48 -3.56 4.10 -6.83
CA ALA A 48 -2.36 4.23 -7.67
C ALA A 48 -1.70 2.87 -7.96
N MET A 49 -2.05 1.85 -7.19
CA MET A 49 -1.33 0.57 -7.16
C MET A 49 -2.21 -0.66 -7.45
N ALA A 50 -3.54 -0.51 -7.40
CA ALA A 50 -4.52 -1.45 -7.97
C ALA A 50 -4.70 -1.22 -9.48
#